data_AF-X1K194-F1
#
_entry.id   AF-X1K194-F1
#
_cell.length_a   1.000
_cell.length_b   1.000
_cell.length_c   1.000
_cell.angle_alpha   90.00
_cell.angle_beta   90.00
_cell.angle_gamma   90.00
#
_symmetry.space_group_name_H-M   'P 1'
#
loop_
_entity.id
_entity.type
_entity.pdbx_description
1 polymer ?
#
loop_
_entity_poly.entity_id
_entity_poly.type
_entity_poly.pdbx_seq_one_letter_code
_entity_poly.pdbx_strand_id
1 'polypeptide(L)'
;GQTSIHSLVVLNGKIYGGTYNTGQLFEWNGSNAWVSVAPQLDGQEYIYSLVVLNGKIYGGTHNTGQLFEWNGSDAWVSVAPQLGTQTYIYSLVVLNGKIYGGSAQEGQLFEWNGSDAWVSVAPQLDTQTHIYSLVVLNGKIYGGTHNTGQLFRWRI
;
A
#
# COMPACT_ATOMS: atom_id res chain seq x y z
N GLY A 1 19.98 9.47 -7.90
CA GLY A 1 20.22 8.37 -6.95
C GLY A 1 19.00 8.23 -6.06
N GLN A 2 18.69 7.01 -5.59
CA GLN A 2 17.59 6.77 -4.65
C GLN A 2 17.77 7.62 -3.38
N THR A 3 16.74 8.36 -2.96
CA THR A 3 16.89 9.29 -1.83
C THR A 3 16.20 8.82 -0.55
N SER A 4 15.15 8.00 -0.62
CA SER A 4 14.42 7.53 0.58
C SER A 4 13.72 6.18 0.39
N ILE A 5 13.69 5.36 1.45
CA ILE A 5 12.80 4.20 1.60
C ILE A 5 11.63 4.62 2.49
N HIS A 6 10.39 4.44 2.03
CA HIS A 6 9.18 4.92 2.73
C HIS A 6 8.36 3.80 3.37
N SER A 7 8.50 2.59 2.86
CA SER A 7 7.77 1.42 3.35
C SER A 7 8.72 0.23 3.45
N LEU A 8 8.49 -0.63 4.43
CA LEU A 8 9.25 -1.85 4.65
C LEU A 8 8.30 -3.03 4.84
N VAL A 9 8.71 -4.19 4.32
CA VAL A 9 8.02 -5.45 4.57
C VAL A 9 9.03 -6.60 4.67
N VAL A 10 8.64 -7.67 5.36
CA VAL A 10 9.44 -8.91 5.45
C VAL A 10 8.75 -10.02 4.67
N LEU A 11 9.48 -10.68 3.78
CA LEU A 11 9.05 -11.89 3.08
C LEU A 11 10.18 -12.92 3.12
N ASN A 12 9.90 -14.14 3.58
CA ASN A 12 10.86 -15.25 3.61
C ASN A 12 12.21 -14.91 4.28
N GLY A 13 12.16 -14.15 5.38
CA GLY A 13 13.36 -13.73 6.13
C GLY A 13 14.17 -12.61 5.49
N LYS A 14 13.72 -12.06 4.36
CA LYS A 14 14.33 -10.92 3.67
C LYS A 14 13.53 -9.65 3.90
N ILE A 15 14.22 -8.51 3.94
CA ILE A 15 13.61 -7.19 4.10
C ILE A 15 13.54 -6.53 2.73
N TYR A 16 12.36 -6.03 2.40
CA TYR A 16 12.11 -5.28 1.18
C TYR A 16 11.67 -3.86 1.51
N GLY A 17 12.04 -2.92 0.66
CA GLY A 17 11.77 -1.50 0.83
C GLY A 17 11.17 -0.88 -0.43
N GLY A 18 10.03 -0.21 -0.26
CA GLY A 18 9.39 0.58 -1.30
C GLY A 18 9.91 2.02 -1.28
N THR A 19 10.21 2.58 -2.45
CA THR A 19 10.88 3.87 -2.54
C THR A 19 9.94 5.05 -2.75
N TYR A 20 10.49 6.22 -2.44
CA TYR A 20 9.96 7.54 -2.80
C TYR A 20 10.72 8.11 -4.01
N ASN A 21 10.01 8.85 -4.86
CA ASN A 21 10.48 9.47 -6.12
C ASN A 21 11.02 8.54 -7.23
N THR A 22 10.97 7.22 -7.05
CA THR A 22 11.43 6.26 -8.08
C THR A 22 10.53 5.05 -8.24
N GLY A 23 9.62 4.76 -7.30
CA GLY A 23 8.66 3.65 -7.44
C GLY A 23 9.26 2.24 -7.53
N GLN A 24 10.48 2.07 -7.03
CA GLN A 24 11.23 0.82 -7.11
C GLN A 24 11.03 -0.02 -5.85
N LEU A 25 11.17 -1.34 -6.01
CA LEU A 25 11.35 -2.26 -4.89
C LEU A 25 12.83 -2.55 -4.71
N PHE A 26 13.30 -2.47 -3.47
CA PHE A 26 14.65 -2.86 -3.10
C PHE A 26 14.63 -4.01 -2.09
N GLU A 27 15.60 -4.92 -2.19
CA GLU A 27 15.90 -5.95 -1.18
C GLU A 27 17.15 -5.52 -0.39
N TRP A 28 17.12 -5.67 0.93
CA TRP A 28 18.30 -5.48 1.76
C TRP A 28 19.24 -6.69 1.63
N ASN A 29 20.51 -6.44 1.31
CA ASN A 29 21.50 -7.52 1.13
C ASN A 29 21.99 -8.17 2.44
N GLY A 30 21.45 -7.76 3.60
CA GLY A 30 21.85 -8.27 4.91
C GLY A 30 23.07 -7.59 5.53
N SER A 31 23.69 -6.60 4.88
CA SER A 31 24.95 -6.01 5.36
C SER A 31 25.03 -4.50 5.21
N ASN A 32 25.10 -3.98 4.00
CA ASN A 32 25.46 -2.57 3.75
C ASN A 32 24.77 -1.94 2.54
N ALA A 33 23.96 -2.69 1.80
CA ALA A 33 23.37 -2.19 0.56
C ALA A 33 21.94 -2.68 0.34
N TRP A 34 21.18 -1.80 -0.32
CA TRP A 34 19.90 -2.11 -0.92
C TRP A 34 20.10 -2.42 -2.40
N VAL A 35 19.53 -3.52 -2.88
CA VAL A 35 19.60 -3.96 -4.28
C VAL A 35 18.23 -3.83 -4.92
N SER A 36 18.13 -3.12 -6.04
CA SER A 36 16.86 -2.97 -6.77
C SER A 36 16.41 -4.33 -7.32
N VAL A 37 15.18 -4.73 -7.03
CA VAL A 37 14.56 -5.99 -7.48
C VAL A 37 13.29 -5.76 -8.32
N ALA A 38 12.78 -4.53 -8.38
CA ALA A 38 11.78 -4.13 -9.37
C ALA A 38 11.97 -2.64 -9.71
N PRO A 39 11.98 -2.25 -11.00
CA PRO A 39 12.00 -0.87 -11.41
C PRO A 39 10.63 -0.21 -11.21
N GLN A 40 10.56 1.09 -11.50
CA GLN A 40 9.29 1.80 -11.58
C GLN A 40 8.33 1.14 -12.57
N LEU A 41 7.04 1.17 -12.27
CA LEU A 41 5.97 0.84 -13.23
C LEU A 41 5.15 2.10 -13.54
N ASP A 42 5.00 2.42 -14.83
CA ASP A 42 4.06 3.41 -15.39
C ASP A 42 4.01 4.76 -14.66
N GLY A 43 5.18 5.35 -14.36
CA GLY A 43 5.28 6.67 -13.72
C GLY A 43 4.76 6.71 -12.27
N GLN A 44 4.54 5.56 -11.64
CA GLN A 44 4.23 5.48 -10.22
C GLN A 44 5.51 5.69 -9.43
N GLU A 45 5.75 6.91 -8.96
CA GLU A 45 7.02 7.30 -8.34
C GLU A 45 7.13 6.94 -6.85
N TYR A 46 6.05 6.48 -6.22
CA TYR A 46 5.99 6.32 -4.77
C TYR A 46 5.32 5.01 -4.39
N ILE A 47 5.94 4.28 -3.47
CA ILE A 47 5.38 3.10 -2.82
C ILE A 47 5.23 3.42 -1.33
N TYR A 48 4.07 3.95 -0.94
CA TYR A 48 3.83 4.45 0.42
C TYR A 48 3.62 3.33 1.43
N SER A 49 3.14 2.17 0.98
CA SER A 49 2.86 1.04 1.85
C SER A 49 3.16 -0.27 1.15
N LEU A 50 3.63 -1.24 1.91
CA LEU A 50 3.88 -2.60 1.48
C LEU A 50 3.19 -3.58 2.43
N VAL A 51 2.61 -4.65 1.89
CA VAL A 51 2.09 -5.79 2.67
C VAL A 51 2.47 -7.11 2.01
N VAL A 52 2.45 -8.19 2.78
CA VAL A 52 2.59 -9.55 2.27
C VAL A 52 1.27 -10.29 2.40
N LEU A 53 0.80 -10.89 1.31
CA LEU A 53 -0.33 -11.81 1.29
C LEU A 53 0.07 -13.04 0.47
N ASN A 54 -0.18 -14.23 1.01
CA ASN A 54 0.08 -15.51 0.33
C ASN A 54 1.48 -15.64 -0.28
N GLY A 55 2.50 -15.14 0.43
CA GLY A 55 3.91 -15.22 0.00
C GLY A 55 4.30 -14.21 -1.08
N LYS A 56 3.44 -13.24 -1.39
CA LYS A 56 3.68 -12.19 -2.39
C LYS A 56 3.69 -10.81 -1.75
N ILE A 57 4.48 -9.90 -2.32
CA ILE A 57 4.55 -8.50 -1.87
C ILE A 57 3.60 -7.66 -2.71
N TYR A 58 2.82 -6.84 -2.03
CA TYR A 58 1.95 -5.86 -2.64
C TYR A 58 2.30 -4.44 -2.20
N GLY A 59 2.15 -3.47 -3.10
CA GLY A 59 2.48 -2.07 -2.85
C GLY A 59 1.37 -1.10 -3.24
N GLY A 60 1.12 -0.12 -2.38
CA GLY A 60 0.15 0.96 -2.63
C GLY A 60 0.86 2.19 -3.18
N THR A 61 0.33 2.75 -4.27
CA THR A 61 1.01 3.81 -5.04
C THR A 61 0.44 5.22 -4.88
N HIS A 62 1.15 6.17 -5.47
CA HIS A 62 0.79 7.58 -5.67
C HIS A 62 0.67 7.91 -7.16
N ASN A 63 -0.10 8.95 -7.50
CA ASN A 63 -0.51 9.45 -8.82
C ASN A 63 -1.76 8.78 -9.34
N THR A 64 -1.87 7.45 -9.20
CA THR A 64 -3.07 6.72 -9.67
C THR A 64 -3.59 5.71 -8.64
N GLY A 65 -3.15 5.77 -7.38
CA GLY A 65 -3.74 4.99 -6.28
C GLY A 65 -3.88 3.48 -6.54
N GLN A 66 -2.90 2.89 -7.22
CA GLN A 66 -2.95 1.50 -7.66
C GLN A 66 -2.46 0.54 -6.58
N LEU A 67 -2.88 -0.73 -6.70
CA LEU A 67 -2.24 -1.86 -6.04
C LEU A 67 -1.30 -2.55 -7.02
N PHE A 68 -0.03 -2.66 -6.64
CA PHE A 68 0.96 -3.42 -7.37
C PHE A 68 1.26 -4.74 -6.69
N GLU A 69 1.51 -5.78 -7.46
CA GLU A 69 2.07 -7.06 -7.03
C GLU A 69 3.48 -7.20 -7.61
N TRP A 70 4.46 -7.60 -6.80
CA TRP A 70 5.78 -7.96 -7.34
C TRP A 70 5.72 -9.36 -7.92
N ASN A 71 6.17 -9.53 -9.17
CA ASN A 71 6.15 -10.81 -9.88
C ASN A 71 7.11 -11.88 -9.31
N GLY A 72 7.94 -11.50 -8.33
CA GLY A 72 8.92 -12.38 -7.69
C GLY A 72 10.28 -12.42 -8.40
N SER A 73 10.48 -11.64 -9.47
CA SER A 73 11.75 -11.54 -10.18
C SER A 73 12.23 -10.11 -10.31
N ASP A 74 11.52 -9.31 -11.10
CA ASP A 74 12.09 -8.11 -11.74
C ASP A 74 11.08 -7.02 -12.07
N ALA A 75 9.78 -7.22 -11.78
CA ALA A 75 8.76 -6.24 -12.14
C ALA A 75 7.60 -6.17 -11.15
N TRP A 76 7.06 -4.96 -11.04
CA TRP A 76 5.71 -4.74 -10.53
C TRP A 76 4.68 -5.07 -11.62
N VAL A 77 3.50 -5.51 -11.20
CA VAL A 77 2.31 -5.71 -12.03
C VAL A 77 1.14 -5.00 -11.36
N SER A 78 0.39 -4.19 -12.10
CA SER A 78 -0.84 -3.56 -11.59
C SER A 78 -1.94 -4.60 -11.45
N VAL A 79 -2.48 -4.75 -10.24
CA VAL A 79 -3.56 -5.71 -9.90
C VAL A 79 -4.83 -5.03 -9.39
N ALA A 80 -4.78 -3.71 -9.16
CA ALA A 80 -5.96 -2.88 -8.98
C ALA A 80 -5.64 -1.47 -9.50
N PRO A 81 -6.31 -0.98 -10.55
CA PRO A 81 -6.13 0.38 -11.03
C PRO A 81 -6.82 1.39 -10.10
N GLN A 82 -6.68 2.67 -10.43
CA GLN A 82 -7.32 3.77 -9.72
C GLN A 82 -8.83 3.56 -9.56
N LEU A 83 -9.35 3.77 -8.35
CA LEU A 83 -10.80 3.83 -8.10
C LEU A 83 -11.26 5.28 -8.00
N GLY A 84 -12.08 5.73 -8.95
CA GLY A 84 -12.62 7.10 -8.97
C GLY A 84 -11.51 8.15 -8.97
N THR A 85 -11.60 9.13 -8.06
CA THR A 85 -10.64 10.25 -7.92
C THR A 85 -9.42 9.92 -7.08
N GLN A 86 -9.33 8.70 -6.54
CA GLN A 86 -8.48 8.37 -5.40
C GLN A 86 -7.05 8.06 -5.87
N THR A 87 -6.18 9.07 -5.86
CA THR A 87 -4.83 8.97 -6.47
C THR A 87 -3.74 8.46 -5.52
N TYR A 88 -4.08 8.12 -4.28
CA TYR A 88 -3.12 7.66 -3.26
C TYR A 88 -3.67 6.46 -2.50
N ILE A 89 -2.81 5.48 -2.27
CA ILE A 89 -2.98 4.43 -1.26
C ILE A 89 -1.87 4.59 -0.24
N TYR A 90 -2.17 5.28 0.87
CA TYR A 90 -1.16 5.62 1.89
C TYR A 90 -0.80 4.46 2.79
N SER A 91 -1.77 3.57 3.03
CA SER A 91 -1.62 2.48 3.98
C SER A 91 -2.31 1.24 3.44
N LEU A 92 -1.68 0.09 3.69
CA LEU A 92 -2.21 -1.23 3.38
C LEU A 92 -2.21 -2.08 4.66
N VAL A 93 -3.19 -2.96 4.78
CA VAL A 93 -3.22 -3.99 5.83
C VAL A 93 -3.85 -5.27 5.30
N VAL A 94 -3.47 -6.41 5.88
CA VAL A 94 -4.10 -7.70 5.59
C VAL A 94 -4.99 -8.11 6.74
N LEU A 95 -6.24 -8.45 6.43
CA LEU A 95 -7.20 -9.04 7.37
C LEU A 95 -7.93 -10.19 6.69
N ASN A 96 -7.99 -11.36 7.33
CA ASN A 96 -8.72 -12.53 6.83
C ASN A 96 -8.37 -12.92 5.37
N GLY A 97 -7.09 -12.81 5.00
CA GLY A 97 -6.62 -13.16 3.66
C GLY A 97 -6.94 -12.13 2.57
N LYS A 98 -7.40 -10.93 2.94
CA LYS A 98 -7.72 -9.83 2.03
C LYS A 98 -6.86 -8.61 2.30
N ILE A 99 -6.57 -7.85 1.25
CA ILE A 99 -5.84 -6.58 1.33
C ILE A 99 -6.84 -5.44 1.42
N TYR A 100 -6.59 -4.55 2.38
CA TYR A 100 -7.33 -3.31 2.55
C TYR A 100 -6.41 -2.11 2.39
N GLY A 101 -6.91 -1.04 1.78
CA GLY A 101 -6.14 0.17 1.50
C GLY A 101 -6.82 1.44 2.01
N GLY A 102 -6.04 2.31 2.65
CA GLY A 102 -6.47 3.63 3.08
C GLY A 102 -6.14 4.68 2.03
N SER A 103 -7.17 5.40 1.55
CA SER A 103 -7.03 6.36 0.45
C SER A 103 -6.84 7.81 0.88
N ALA A 104 -6.78 8.71 -0.10
CA ALA A 104 -6.71 10.16 0.05
C ALA A 104 -7.82 10.89 -0.71
N GLN A 105 -7.95 12.19 -0.49
CA GLN A 105 -9.01 13.08 -1.00
C GLN A 105 -10.38 12.81 -0.36
N GLU A 106 -10.79 11.55 -0.25
CA GLU A 106 -12.07 11.16 0.39
C GLU A 106 -11.88 10.19 1.56
N GLY A 107 -10.64 9.91 1.98
CA GLY A 107 -10.35 9.11 3.18
C GLY A 107 -11.14 7.80 3.26
N GLN A 108 -11.29 7.11 2.13
CA GLN A 108 -12.08 5.89 1.99
C GLN A 108 -11.24 4.66 2.34
N LEU A 109 -11.92 3.60 2.81
CA LEU A 109 -11.32 2.29 2.98
C LEU A 109 -11.69 1.40 1.78
N PHE A 110 -10.66 0.89 1.10
CA PHE A 110 -10.81 -0.03 -0.02
C PHE A 110 -10.49 -1.46 0.39
N GLU A 111 -11.13 -2.41 -0.29
CA GLU A 111 -10.79 -3.82 -0.31
C GLU A 111 -10.38 -4.20 -1.74
N TRP A 112 -9.29 -4.95 -1.91
CA TRP A 112 -8.98 -5.54 -3.21
C TRP A 112 -9.86 -6.76 -3.44
N ASN A 113 -10.52 -6.84 -4.59
CA ASN A 113 -11.44 -7.94 -4.92
C ASN A 113 -10.75 -9.29 -5.16
N GLY A 114 -9.41 -9.33 -5.17
CA GLY A 114 -8.62 -10.53 -5.42
C GLY A 114 -8.31 -10.79 -6.90
N SER A 115 -8.71 -9.90 -7.80
CA SER A 115 -8.42 -10.01 -9.24
C SER A 115 -7.82 -8.75 -9.82
N ASP A 116 -8.60 -7.67 -9.87
CA ASP A 116 -8.38 -6.57 -10.82
C ASP A 116 -8.92 -5.22 -10.35
N ALA A 117 -9.52 -5.12 -9.16
CA ALA A 117 -10.15 -3.88 -8.74
C ALA A 117 -10.12 -3.64 -7.23
N TRP A 118 -10.02 -2.36 -6.87
CA TRP A 118 -10.41 -1.86 -5.57
C TRP A 118 -11.94 -1.75 -5.49
N VAL A 119 -12.50 -2.08 -4.32
CA VAL A 119 -13.90 -1.89 -3.97
C VAL A 119 -13.97 -1.02 -2.72
N SER A 120 -14.76 0.05 -2.76
CA SER A 120 -15.00 0.87 -1.57
C SER A 120 -15.88 0.12 -0.57
N VAL A 121 -15.33 -0.16 0.61
CA VAL A 121 -16.01 -0.87 1.70
C VAL A 121 -16.36 0.06 2.86
N ALA A 122 -15.75 1.23 2.92
CA ALA A 122 -16.23 2.32 3.75
C ALA A 122 -16.00 3.68 3.07
N PRO A 123 -17.05 4.52 2.98
CA PRO A 123 -16.93 5.85 2.42
C PRO A 123 -16.17 6.78 3.36
N GLN A 124 -16.02 8.04 2.94
CA GLN A 124 -15.48 9.11 3.76
C GLN A 124 -16.18 9.18 5.11
N LEU A 125 -15.39 9.28 6.18
CA LEU A 125 -15.90 9.47 7.53
C LEU A 125 -15.78 10.94 7.92
N ASP A 126 -16.93 11.56 8.18
CA ASP A 126 -17.05 12.98 8.51
C ASP A 126 -16.29 13.86 7.51
N THR A 127 -15.34 14.66 7.99
CA THR A 127 -14.49 15.53 7.18
C THR A 127 -13.14 14.90 6.88
N GLN A 128 -12.88 13.63 7.22
CA GLN A 128 -11.54 13.06 7.06
C GLN A 128 -11.17 12.88 5.59
N THR A 129 -9.99 13.35 5.19
CA THR A 129 -9.58 13.31 3.77
C THR A 129 -8.57 12.23 3.45
N HIS A 130 -7.86 11.71 4.46
CA HIS A 130 -6.81 10.72 4.28
C HIS A 130 -6.88 9.67 5.39
N ILE A 131 -6.54 8.43 5.05
CA ILE A 131 -6.21 7.38 6.02
C ILE A 131 -4.71 7.09 5.91
N TYR A 132 -3.91 7.70 6.78
CA TYR A 132 -2.45 7.61 6.71
C TYR A 132 -1.89 6.29 7.24
N SER A 133 -2.57 5.67 8.18
CA SER A 133 -2.14 4.43 8.80
C SER A 133 -3.32 3.50 9.00
N LEU A 134 -3.06 2.21 8.80
CA LEU A 134 -3.99 1.13 9.07
C LEU A 134 -3.32 0.09 9.97
N VAL A 135 -4.08 -0.47 10.90
CA VAL A 135 -3.64 -1.59 11.74
C VAL A 135 -4.82 -2.53 12.02
N VAL A 136 -4.51 -3.81 12.20
CA VAL A 136 -5.49 -4.82 12.61
C VAL A 136 -5.34 -5.12 14.09
N LEU A 137 -6.46 -5.09 14.81
CA LEU A 137 -6.54 -5.51 16.21
C LEU A 137 -7.86 -6.26 16.44
N ASN A 138 -7.79 -7.47 16.99
CA ASN A 138 -8.96 -8.28 17.33
C ASN A 138 -9.96 -8.45 16.17
N GLY A 139 -9.44 -8.76 14.98
CA GLY A 139 -10.23 -9.00 13.77
C GLY A 139 -10.90 -7.75 13.19
N LYS A 140 -10.43 -6.55 13.53
CA LYS A 140 -10.98 -5.27 13.06
C LYS A 140 -9.87 -4.39 12.53
N ILE A 141 -10.22 -3.55 11.56
CA ILE A 141 -9.32 -2.55 10.99
C ILE A 141 -9.52 -1.24 11.73
N TYR A 142 -8.41 -0.61 12.10
CA TYR A 142 -8.34 0.71 12.70
C TYR A 142 -7.50 1.62 11.81
N GLY A 143 -7.90 2.89 11.68
CA GLY A 143 -7.23 3.85 10.82
C GLY A 143 -7.02 5.20 11.47
N GLY A 144 -5.80 5.73 11.35
CA GLY A 144 -5.47 7.10 11.74
C GLY A 144 -5.69 8.05 10.57
N THR A 145 -6.46 9.11 10.79
CA THR A 145 -6.96 9.96 9.69
C THR A 145 -6.45 11.40 9.71
N HIS A 146 -6.51 12.06 8.55
CA HIS A 146 -6.18 13.49 8.39
C HIS A 146 -7.41 14.39 8.42
N ASN A 147 -7.20 15.61 8.93
CA ASN A 147 -8.11 16.74 9.21
C ASN A 147 -8.36 16.95 10.69
N THR A 148 -8.79 15.92 11.43
CA THR A 148 -8.99 16.03 12.89
C THR A 148 -8.14 15.05 13.70
N GLY A 149 -7.34 14.19 13.04
CA GLY A 149 -6.41 13.29 13.73
C GLY A 149 -7.10 12.16 14.50
N GLN A 150 -8.30 11.78 14.07
CA GLN A 150 -9.13 10.80 14.76
C GLN A 150 -8.71 9.35 14.44
N LEU A 151 -9.05 8.44 15.36
CA LEU A 151 -8.93 7.01 15.17
C LEU A 151 -10.32 6.45 14.81
N PHE A 152 -10.43 5.85 13.62
CA PHE A 152 -11.64 5.17 13.19
C PHE A 152 -11.49 3.65 13.23
N ARG A 153 -12.62 2.95 13.28
CA ARG A 153 -12.67 1.49 13.35
C ARG A 153 -13.78 0.96 12.45
N TRP A 154 -13.43 0.01 11.60
CA TRP A 154 -14.37 -0.71 10.74
C TRP A 154 -14.58 -2.15 11.22
N ARG A 155 -15.82 -2.63 11.10
CA ARG A 155 -16.19 -4.04 11.25
C ARG A 155 -16.55 -4.51 9.86
N ILE A 156 -15.70 -5.37 9.29
CA ILE A 156 -15.77 -5.87 7.92
C ILE A 156 -15.72 -7.40 7.99
#